data_AF-A0A955GFZ6-F1
#
_entry.id   AF-A0A955GFZ6-F1
#
_cell.length_a   1.000
_cell.length_b   1.000
_cell.length_c   1.000
_cell.angle_alpha   90.00
_cell.angle_beta   90.00
_cell.angle_gamma   90.00
#
_symmetry.space_group_name_H-M   'P 1'
#
loop_
_entity.id
_entity.type
_entity.pdbx_description
1 polymer ?
#
loop_
_entity_poly.entity_id
_entity_poly.type
_entity_poly.pdbx_seq_one_letter_code
_entity_poly.pdbx_strand_id
1 'polypeptide(L)'
;MEIIEVSHLLGEWGADYILRHSHGSLEAATRRYNQPGILDIDHVATHTEFRGRGVAKTLLRTAVTIIPPLEQQQIETVHLSLINPKMVGVLDAVFGSATQYYAEASERSARVNRLDTATAFDLCSERTNAAQEYVNQNQELPDDLDPGISAQIDIADIDFSRWQMPLFIIRPQSKLL
;
A
#
# COMPACT_ATOMS: atom_id res chain seq x y z
N MET A 1 -18.56 6.81 13.96
CA MET A 1 -18.70 6.00 12.74
C MET A 1 -17.74 6.57 11.71
N GLU A 2 -16.74 5.80 11.30
CA GLU A 2 -15.77 6.19 10.28
C GLU A 2 -16.40 5.96 8.89
N ILE A 3 -16.31 6.96 8.00
CA ILE A 3 -16.81 6.88 6.63
C ILE A 3 -15.62 6.90 5.67
N ILE A 4 -15.61 5.93 4.75
CA ILE A 4 -14.63 5.82 3.67
C ILE A 4 -15.35 5.94 2.33
N GLU A 5 -14.96 6.92 1.53
CA GLU A 5 -15.40 7.01 0.15
C GLU A 5 -14.45 6.18 -0.73
N VAL A 6 -15.02 5.35 -1.59
CA VAL A 6 -14.29 4.57 -2.59
C VAL A 6 -14.67 5.14 -3.96
N SER A 7 -13.74 5.81 -4.62
CA SER A 7 -13.93 6.29 -5.99
C SER A 7 -13.25 5.32 -6.94
N HIS A 8 -13.98 4.88 -7.96
CA HIS A 8 -13.49 3.96 -8.98
C HIS A 8 -13.37 4.71 -10.31
N LEU A 9 -12.17 4.72 -10.88
CA LEU A 9 -11.81 5.36 -12.14
C LEU A 9 -11.38 4.30 -13.16
N LEU A 10 -12.08 4.18 -14.27
CA LEU A 10 -11.70 3.27 -15.35
C LEU A 10 -10.75 3.97 -16.33
N GLY A 11 -9.46 3.64 -16.24
CA GLY A 11 -8.43 4.05 -17.20
C GLY A 11 -8.28 3.09 -18.38
N GLU A 12 -7.40 3.43 -19.32
CA GLU A 12 -7.05 2.56 -20.46
C GLU A 12 -6.35 1.25 -20.02
N TRP A 13 -5.78 1.24 -18.82
CA TRP A 13 -4.93 0.16 -18.29
C TRP A 13 -5.58 -0.65 -17.16
N GLY A 14 -6.81 -0.30 -16.75
CA GLY A 14 -7.51 -0.98 -15.65
C GLY A 14 -8.36 -0.04 -14.80
N ALA A 15 -8.73 -0.52 -13.62
CA ALA A 15 -9.45 0.21 -12.59
C ALA A 15 -8.48 0.85 -11.60
N ASP A 16 -8.59 2.15 -11.37
CA ASP A 16 -7.91 2.88 -10.30
C ASP A 16 -8.89 3.15 -9.14
N TYR A 17 -8.51 2.84 -7.90
CA TYR A 17 -9.37 2.99 -6.72
C TYR A 17 -8.85 4.02 -5.71
N ILE A 18 -9.44 5.21 -5.70
CA ILE A 18 -9.10 6.22 -4.69
C ILE A 18 -9.96 6.01 -3.43
N LEU A 19 -9.31 5.76 -2.29
CA LEU A 19 -9.93 5.51 -0.99
C LEU A 19 -9.78 6.73 -0.07
N ARG A 20 -10.87 7.46 0.20
CA ARG A 20 -10.82 8.65 1.04
C ARG A 20 -11.51 8.41 2.35
N HIS A 21 -10.76 8.40 3.44
CA HIS A 21 -11.33 8.54 4.76
C HIS A 21 -11.72 10.01 4.97
N SER A 22 -12.78 10.27 5.75
CA SER A 22 -13.18 11.64 6.16
C SER A 22 -12.05 12.50 6.78
N HIS A 23 -10.92 11.87 7.14
CA HIS A 23 -9.74 12.47 7.75
C HIS A 23 -8.43 12.09 7.03
N GLY A 24 -8.46 11.71 5.75
CA GLY A 24 -7.24 11.36 5.02
C GLY A 24 -7.49 10.72 3.66
N SER A 25 -6.71 11.09 2.66
CA SER A 25 -6.75 10.46 1.34
C SER A 25 -5.74 9.31 1.27
N LEU A 26 -6.20 8.08 1.05
CA LEU A 26 -5.41 7.03 0.41
C LEU A 26 -5.72 7.14 -1.08
N GLU A 27 -4.73 7.48 -1.90
CA GLU A 27 -4.85 7.27 -3.34
C GLU A 27 -4.15 5.95 -3.65
N ALA A 28 -4.92 4.87 -3.65
CA ALA A 28 -4.45 3.62 -4.21
C ALA A 28 -4.69 3.69 -5.73
N ALA A 29 -3.73 4.21 -6.49
CA ALA A 29 -3.72 3.89 -7.91
C ALA A 29 -3.38 2.40 -8.00
N THR A 30 -4.37 1.62 -8.39
CA THR A 30 -4.31 0.17 -8.47
C THR A 30 -3.98 -0.18 -9.89
N ARG A 31 -2.70 -0.12 -10.22
CA ARG A 31 -2.27 -0.44 -11.57
C ARG A 31 -2.36 -1.95 -11.72
N ARG A 32 -3.18 -2.39 -12.67
CA ARG A 32 -3.14 -3.77 -13.14
C ARG A 32 -1.79 -3.95 -13.85
N TYR A 33 -0.79 -4.47 -13.13
CA TYR A 33 0.39 -5.01 -13.81
C TYR A 33 -0.06 -6.17 -14.71
N ASN A 34 0.75 -6.49 -15.70
CA ASN A 34 0.53 -7.59 -16.65
C ASN A 34 0.44 -9.00 -16.01
N GLN A 35 0.23 -9.12 -14.69
CA GLN A 35 0.11 -10.37 -13.95
C GLN A 35 -1.27 -10.47 -13.27
N PRO A 36 -2.08 -11.48 -13.63
CA PRO A 36 -3.35 -11.74 -12.97
C PRO A 36 -3.18 -11.98 -11.46
N GLY A 37 -4.15 -11.56 -10.65
CA GLY A 37 -4.22 -11.88 -9.23
C GLY A 37 -3.49 -10.92 -8.28
N ILE A 38 -2.92 -9.83 -8.80
CA ILE A 38 -2.11 -8.89 -8.01
C ILE A 38 -2.79 -7.52 -7.93
N LEU A 39 -2.82 -6.95 -6.72
CA LEU A 39 -3.21 -5.57 -6.44
C LEU A 39 -2.00 -4.76 -5.98
N ASP A 40 -1.50 -3.84 -6.79
CA ASP A 40 -0.47 -2.90 -6.34
C ASP A 40 -1.12 -1.66 -5.70
N ILE A 41 -0.65 -1.25 -4.51
CA ILE A 41 -1.01 0.02 -3.89
C ILE A 41 0.18 0.97 -4.07
N ASP A 42 0.03 1.92 -5.00
CA ASP A 42 1.09 2.88 -5.35
C ASP A 42 1.58 3.71 -4.15
N HIS A 43 0.67 4.20 -3.29
CA HIS A 43 1.06 4.92 -2.07
C HIS A 43 -0.04 4.95 -1.01
N VAL A 44 0.35 5.25 0.24
CA VAL A 44 -0.56 5.50 1.37
C VAL A 44 -0.17 6.81 2.03
N ALA A 45 -1.05 7.81 1.97
CA ALA A 45 -0.82 9.10 2.59
C ALA A 45 -1.80 9.37 3.74
N THR A 46 -1.36 10.17 4.70
CA THR A 46 -2.24 10.70 5.75
C THR A 46 -1.81 12.13 6.02
N HIS A 47 -2.76 13.07 5.96
CA HIS A 47 -2.48 14.48 6.29
C HIS A 47 -1.92 14.59 7.70
N THR A 48 -0.99 15.53 7.89
CA THR A 48 -0.21 15.67 9.12
C THR A 48 -1.06 15.78 10.38
N GLU A 49 -2.19 16.49 10.31
CA GLU A 49 -3.13 16.70 11.43
C GLU A 49 -3.88 15.43 11.90
N PHE A 50 -3.89 14.38 11.07
CA PHE A 50 -4.56 13.10 11.34
C PHE A 50 -3.59 11.94 11.56
N ARG A 51 -2.28 12.20 11.56
CA ARG A 51 -1.26 11.20 11.92
C ARG A 51 -1.47 10.71 13.36
N GLY A 52 -1.16 9.45 13.60
CA GLY A 52 -1.33 8.82 14.92
C GLY A 52 -2.76 8.40 15.27
N ARG A 53 -3.75 8.71 14.41
CA ARG A 53 -5.18 8.35 14.64
C ARG A 53 -5.60 7.02 14.02
N GLY A 54 -4.64 6.21 13.54
CA GLY A 54 -4.94 4.93 12.90
C GLY A 54 -5.47 5.03 11.46
N VAL A 55 -5.57 6.23 10.86
CA VAL A 55 -6.13 6.44 9.51
C VAL A 55 -5.45 5.56 8.45
N ALA A 56 -4.11 5.50 8.43
CA ALA A 56 -3.37 4.65 7.49
C ALA A 56 -3.72 3.16 7.65
N LYS A 57 -3.92 2.68 8.90
CA LYS A 57 -4.34 1.29 9.17
C LYS A 57 -5.74 1.03 8.64
N THR A 58 -6.68 1.93 8.91
CA THR A 58 -8.07 1.85 8.43
C THR A 58 -8.11 1.82 6.90
N LEU A 59 -7.36 2.70 6.24
CA LEU A 59 -7.29 2.79 4.79
C LEU A 59 -6.69 1.54 4.13
N LEU A 60 -5.56 1.05 4.64
CA LEU A 60 -4.94 -0.20 4.17
C LEU A 60 -5.87 -1.39 4.31
N ARG A 61 -6.49 -1.56 5.49
CA ARG A 61 -7.47 -2.62 5.72
C ARG A 61 -8.59 -2.57 4.69
N THR A 62 -9.12 -1.38 4.46
CA THR A 62 -10.23 -1.20 3.52
C THR A 62 -9.80 -1.53 2.09
N ALA A 63 -8.61 -1.10 1.67
CA ALA A 63 -8.07 -1.44 0.34
C ALA A 63 -8.01 -2.96 0.12
N VAL A 64 -7.39 -3.69 1.05
CA VAL A 64 -7.19 -5.14 0.95
C VAL A 64 -8.51 -5.93 1.09
N THR A 65 -9.54 -5.35 1.74
CA THR A 65 -10.82 -6.05 1.97
C THR A 65 -11.86 -5.74 0.90
N ILE A 66 -11.92 -4.49 0.43
CA ILE A 66 -12.97 -3.98 -0.47
C ILE A 66 -12.58 -4.10 -1.93
N ILE A 67 -11.33 -3.87 -2.29
CA ILE A 67 -10.94 -3.82 -3.72
C ILE A 67 -10.94 -5.23 -4.34
N PRO A 68 -10.39 -6.28 -3.72
CA PRO A 68 -10.40 -7.63 -4.30
C PRO A 68 -11.78 -8.14 -4.74
N PRO A 69 -12.87 -8.00 -3.94
CA PRO A 69 -14.20 -8.40 -4.39
C PRO A 69 -14.77 -7.54 -5.53
N LEU A 70 -14.32 -6.30 -5.71
CA LEU A 70 -14.82 -5.39 -6.75
C LEU A 70 -14.26 -5.69 -8.14
N GLU A 71 -13.04 -6.25 -8.22
CA GLU A 71 -12.31 -6.42 -9.49
C GLU A 71 -12.81 -7.57 -10.38
N GLN A 72 -13.83 -8.35 -9.98
CA GLN A 72 -14.37 -9.55 -10.66
C GLN A 72 -13.35 -10.68 -10.93
N GLN A 73 -12.06 -10.37 -10.97
CA GLN A 73 -10.92 -11.27 -11.01
C GLN A 73 -10.45 -11.54 -9.59
N GLN A 74 -10.02 -12.77 -9.33
CA GLN A 74 -9.58 -13.21 -8.02
C GLN A 74 -8.21 -12.58 -7.73
N ILE A 75 -8.18 -11.45 -7.02
CA ILE A 75 -6.94 -10.93 -6.43
C ILE A 75 -6.54 -11.88 -5.31
N GLU A 76 -5.29 -12.34 -5.35
CA GLU A 76 -4.69 -13.27 -4.40
C GLU A 76 -3.69 -12.56 -3.48
N THR A 77 -2.98 -11.56 -4.01
CA THR A 77 -1.96 -10.82 -3.26
C THR A 77 -2.07 -9.31 -3.45
N VAL A 78 -1.68 -8.57 -2.40
CA VAL A 78 -1.56 -7.11 -2.43
C VAL A 78 -0.11 -6.72 -2.24
N HIS A 79 0.38 -5.79 -3.05
CA HIS A 79 1.78 -5.37 -3.08
C HIS A 79 1.91 -3.89 -2.77
N LEU A 80 2.96 -3.53 -2.03
CA LEU A 80 3.29 -2.15 -1.67
C LEU A 80 4.79 -1.93 -1.71
N SER A 81 5.23 -0.84 -2.33
CA SER A 81 6.58 -0.33 -2.15
C SER A 81 6.68 0.48 -0.85
N LEU A 82 7.72 0.22 -0.05
CA LEU A 82 7.92 0.79 1.27
C LEU A 82 9.03 1.83 1.24
N ILE A 83 8.62 3.09 1.42
CA ILE A 83 9.53 4.24 1.53
C ILE A 83 9.73 4.65 2.99
N ASN A 84 8.79 4.32 3.88
CA ASN A 84 8.79 4.76 5.27
C ASN A 84 8.81 3.56 6.24
N PRO A 85 9.77 3.48 7.18
CA PRO A 85 9.89 2.34 8.08
C PRO A 85 8.68 2.16 9.00
N LYS A 86 7.91 3.24 9.26
CA LYS A 86 6.66 3.14 10.03
C LYS A 86 5.61 2.28 9.32
N MET A 87 5.69 2.12 8.00
CA MET A 87 4.78 1.27 7.24
C MET A 87 4.99 -0.21 7.53
N VAL A 88 6.23 -0.64 7.85
CA VAL A 88 6.51 -2.01 8.29
C VAL A 88 5.69 -2.33 9.53
N GLY A 89 5.79 -1.51 10.57
CA GLY A 89 5.01 -1.71 11.80
C GLY A 89 3.49 -1.52 11.63
N VAL A 90 3.05 -0.71 10.66
CA VAL A 90 1.63 -0.59 10.31
C VAL A 90 1.11 -1.88 9.67
N LEU A 91 1.85 -2.44 8.72
CA LEU A 91 1.47 -3.67 8.02
C LEU A 91 1.44 -4.87 8.97
N ASP A 92 2.46 -5.04 9.81
CA ASP A 92 2.50 -6.12 10.81
C ASP A 92 1.36 -5.99 11.84
N ALA A 93 1.03 -4.77 12.27
CA ALA A 93 -0.09 -4.54 13.17
C ALA A 93 -1.47 -4.78 12.53
N VAL A 94 -1.54 -4.82 11.20
CA VAL A 94 -2.79 -4.97 10.46
C VAL A 94 -2.98 -6.40 9.94
N PHE A 95 -1.96 -6.95 9.30
CA PHE A 95 -2.01 -8.22 8.56
C PHE A 95 -1.12 -9.29 9.21
N GLY A 96 -0.19 -8.92 10.09
CA GLY A 96 0.65 -9.86 10.82
C GLY A 96 1.37 -10.83 9.90
N SER A 97 1.20 -12.13 10.15
CA SER A 97 1.86 -13.21 9.40
C SER A 97 1.49 -13.29 7.92
N ALA A 98 0.41 -12.64 7.48
CA ALA A 98 0.07 -12.53 6.06
C ALA A 98 1.01 -11.58 5.30
N THR A 99 1.87 -10.82 6.00
CA THR A 99 2.83 -9.90 5.38
C THR A 99 4.18 -10.58 5.17
N GLN A 100 4.71 -10.43 3.96
CA GLN A 100 6.05 -10.87 3.60
C GLN A 100 6.82 -9.68 3.02
N TYR A 101 8.05 -9.48 3.49
CA TYR A 101 8.90 -8.38 3.04
C TYR A 101 9.97 -8.90 2.09
N TYR A 102 10.34 -8.07 1.12
CA TYR A 102 11.33 -8.39 0.12
C TYR A 102 12.22 -7.19 -0.15
N ALA A 103 13.53 -7.42 -0.33
CA ALA A 103 14.38 -6.46 -1.01
C ALA A 103 14.08 -6.54 -2.52
N GLU A 104 13.73 -5.44 -3.20
CA GLU A 104 13.63 -5.45 -4.66
C GLU A 104 14.98 -5.90 -5.22
N ALA A 105 14.95 -7.01 -5.95
CA ALA A 105 15.91 -7.23 -7.02
C ALA A 105 15.46 -6.39 -8.22
N SER A 106 16.37 -6.14 -9.16
CA SER A 106 16.14 -5.41 -10.41
C SER A 106 14.93 -5.90 -11.25
N GLU A 107 14.37 -7.07 -10.93
CA GLU A 107 13.07 -7.53 -11.42
C GLU A 107 11.99 -7.41 -10.32
N ARG A 108 11.15 -6.37 -10.44
CA ARG A 108 9.97 -6.12 -9.57
C ARG A 108 9.06 -7.34 -9.38
N SER A 109 9.00 -8.20 -10.39
CA SER A 109 8.16 -9.39 -10.42
C SER A 109 8.75 -10.60 -9.68
N ALA A 110 10.05 -10.63 -9.38
CA ALA A 110 10.71 -11.85 -8.95
C ALA A 110 10.72 -12.06 -7.43
N ARG A 111 10.60 -10.98 -6.62
CA ARG A 111 10.56 -11.00 -5.12
C ARG A 111 11.32 -12.18 -4.50
N VAL A 112 12.60 -12.29 -4.82
CA VAL A 112 13.41 -13.48 -4.51
C VAL A 112 14.15 -13.39 -3.17
N ASN A 113 14.18 -12.19 -2.57
CA ASN A 113 14.99 -11.87 -1.40
C ASN A 113 14.12 -11.56 -0.18
N ARG A 114 13.56 -12.60 0.43
CA ARG A 114 12.69 -12.45 1.60
C ARG A 114 13.46 -11.88 2.80
N LEU A 115 12.83 -10.92 3.48
CA LEU A 115 13.33 -10.26 4.68
C LEU A 115 12.44 -10.63 5.86
N ASP A 116 13.01 -10.70 7.05
CA ASP A 116 12.22 -10.62 8.29
C ASP A 116 11.80 -9.17 8.57
N THR A 117 10.82 -8.98 9.46
CA THR A 117 10.29 -7.66 9.82
C THR A 117 11.39 -6.71 10.31
N ALA A 118 12.29 -7.19 11.16
CA ALA A 118 13.32 -6.36 11.77
C ALA A 118 14.28 -5.83 10.70
N THR A 119 14.75 -6.72 9.82
CA THR A 119 15.61 -6.38 8.69
C THR A 119 14.91 -5.44 7.72
N ALA A 120 13.62 -5.66 7.42
CA ALA A 120 12.84 -4.75 6.57
C ALA A 120 12.70 -3.36 7.20
N PHE A 121 12.48 -3.28 8.52
CA PHE A 121 12.42 -2.02 9.25
C PHE A 121 13.75 -1.28 9.23
N ASP A 122 14.86 -1.98 9.51
CA ASP A 122 16.20 -1.41 9.57
C ASP A 122 16.63 -0.88 8.21
N LEU A 123 16.50 -1.68 7.15
CA LEU A 123 16.82 -1.25 5.77
C LEU A 123 15.97 -0.05 5.34
N CYS A 124 14.69 0.00 5.71
CA CYS A 124 13.82 1.13 5.36
C CYS A 124 14.20 2.40 6.15
N SER A 125 14.66 2.23 7.39
CA SER A 125 15.14 3.31 8.24
C SER A 125 16.46 3.89 7.75
N GLU A 126 17.42 3.04 7.43
CA GLU A 126 18.71 3.42 6.85
C GLU A 126 18.51 4.25 5.58
N ARG A 127 17.60 3.83 4.70
CA ARG A 127 17.27 4.58 3.49
C ARG A 127 16.58 5.89 3.72
N THR A 128 15.61 5.92 4.64
CA THR A 128 14.95 7.18 5.00
C THR A 128 15.97 8.19 5.52
N ASN A 129 16.94 7.73 6.32
CA ASN A 129 18.02 8.57 6.84
C ASN A 129 18.96 9.03 5.72
N ALA A 130 19.42 8.12 4.85
CA ALA A 130 20.26 8.45 3.71
C ALA A 130 19.57 9.49 2.81
N ALA A 131 18.30 9.26 2.44
CA ALA A 131 17.53 10.20 1.63
C ALA A 131 17.40 11.59 2.30
N GLN A 132 17.19 11.63 3.62
CA GLN A 132 17.14 12.87 4.37
C GLN A 132 18.50 13.60 4.38
N GLU A 133 19.62 12.88 4.40
CA GLU A 133 20.96 13.48 4.30
C GLU A 133 21.17 14.16 2.95
N TYR A 134 20.77 13.56 1.84
CA TYR A 134 20.82 14.20 0.50
C TYR A 134 19.96 15.46 0.44
N VAL A 135 18.73 15.40 0.96
CA VAL A 135 17.84 16.55 1.07
C VAL A 135 18.47 17.68 1.89
N ASN A 136 19.07 17.35 3.04
CA ASN A 136 19.73 18.33 3.91
C ASN A 136 20.97 18.96 3.25
N GLN A 137 21.62 18.24 2.33
CA GLN A 137 22.79 18.70 1.58
C GLN A 137 22.41 19.45 0.27
N ASN A 138 21.12 19.62 -0.03
CA ASN A 138 20.62 20.14 -1.31
C ASN A 138 21.18 19.37 -2.52
N GLN A 139 21.38 18.07 -2.36
CA GLN A 139 21.84 17.17 -3.42
C GLN A 139 20.66 16.43 -4.04
N GLU A 140 20.76 16.13 -5.33
CA GLU A 140 19.82 15.25 -6.02
C GLU A 140 19.97 13.83 -5.48
N LEU A 141 18.84 13.14 -5.27
CA LEU A 141 18.82 11.76 -4.85
C LEU A 141 19.30 10.87 -6.01
N PRO A 142 20.29 9.98 -5.80
CA PRO A 142 20.73 9.05 -6.83
C PRO A 142 19.59 8.11 -7.25
N ASP A 143 19.44 7.86 -8.55
CA ASP A 143 18.50 6.86 -9.08
C ASP A 143 18.77 5.45 -8.49
N ASP A 144 20.04 5.17 -8.16
CA ASP A 144 20.51 3.90 -7.61
C ASP A 144 20.16 3.70 -6.13
N LEU A 145 19.65 4.74 -5.44
CA LEU A 145 19.19 4.63 -4.05
C LEU A 145 17.85 3.86 -3.93
N ASP A 146 17.30 3.44 -5.08
CA ASP A 146 16.02 2.73 -5.22
C ASP A 146 16.12 1.20 -5.53
N PRO A 147 16.77 0.35 -4.70
CA PRO A 147 16.41 -1.07 -4.68
C PRO A 147 15.25 -1.27 -3.69
N GLY A 148 14.08 -0.69 -3.94
CA GLY A 148 12.95 -0.55 -3.01
C GLY A 148 12.63 -1.78 -2.14
N ILE A 149 12.31 -1.54 -0.87
CA ILE A 149 11.78 -2.60 -0.02
C ILE A 149 10.31 -2.74 -0.41
N SER A 150 9.84 -3.94 -0.69
CA SER A 150 8.43 -4.20 -0.97
C SER A 150 7.81 -5.10 0.09
N ALA A 151 6.52 -4.93 0.29
CA ALA A 151 5.68 -5.85 1.04
C ALA A 151 4.73 -6.55 0.08
N GLN A 152 4.50 -7.83 0.34
CA GLN A 152 3.43 -8.62 -0.22
C GLN A 152 2.52 -9.07 0.92
N ILE A 153 1.22 -8.96 0.71
CA ILE A 153 0.18 -9.40 1.64
C ILE A 153 -0.61 -10.49 0.95
N ASP A 154 -0.58 -11.69 1.50
CA ASP A 154 -1.34 -12.83 0.98
C ASP A 154 -2.78 -12.76 1.50
N ILE A 155 -3.76 -12.54 0.61
CA ILE A 155 -5.16 -12.30 1.01
C ILE A 155 -5.79 -13.53 1.68
N ALA A 156 -5.38 -14.73 1.24
CA ALA A 156 -5.87 -16.00 1.77
C ALA A 156 -5.54 -16.20 3.27
N ASP A 157 -4.47 -15.56 3.76
CA ASP A 157 -3.98 -15.71 5.13
C ASP A 157 -4.53 -14.65 6.11
N ILE A 158 -5.45 -13.80 5.65
CA ILE A 158 -6.03 -12.74 6.47
C ILE A 158 -7.30 -13.24 7.18
N ASP A 159 -7.30 -13.19 8.51
CA ASP A 159 -8.49 -13.41 9.33
C ASP A 159 -9.35 -12.13 9.45
N PHE A 160 -10.34 -12.00 8.57
CA PHE A 160 -11.31 -10.91 8.60
C PHE A 160 -12.41 -11.05 9.66
N SER A 161 -12.52 -12.20 10.34
CA SER A 161 -13.68 -12.52 11.20
C SER A 161 -13.85 -11.60 12.41
N ARG A 162 -12.76 -10.92 12.81
CA ARG A 162 -12.73 -10.03 13.98
C ARG A 162 -12.94 -8.56 13.64
N TRP A 163 -13.16 -8.22 12.37
CA TRP A 163 -13.13 -6.83 11.91
C TRP A 163 -14.54 -6.24 11.81
N GLN A 164 -14.74 -5.11 12.49
CA GLN A 164 -15.88 -4.24 12.21
C GLN A 164 -15.55 -3.37 11.01
N MET A 165 -16.24 -3.60 9.90
CA MET A 165 -16.01 -2.81 8.69
C MET A 165 -16.48 -1.36 8.89
N PRO A 166 -15.66 -0.36 8.51
CA PRO A 166 -16.12 1.02 8.43
C PRO A 166 -17.23 1.14 7.38
N LEU A 167 -18.09 2.16 7.52
CA LEU A 167 -19.10 2.43 6.51
C LEU A 167 -18.40 2.95 5.26
N PHE A 168 -18.70 2.39 4.09
CA PHE A 168 -18.11 2.83 2.85
C PHE A 168 -19.16 3.26 1.82
N ILE A 169 -18.83 4.27 1.03
CA ILE A 169 -19.66 4.79 -0.06
C ILE A 169 -18.87 4.60 -1.35
N ILE A 170 -19.36 3.71 -2.23
CA ILE A 170 -18.75 3.52 -3.55
C ILE A 170 -19.35 4.52 -4.52
N ARG A 171 -18.51 5.36 -5.11
CA ARG A 171 -18.89 6.29 -6.18
C ARG A 171 -18.27 5.81 -7.49
N PRO A 172 -19.07 5.31 -8.45
CA PRO A 172 -18.57 5.11 -9.80
C PRO A 172 -18.24 6.49 -10.39
N GLN A 173 -16.97 6.74 -10.72
CA GLN A 173 -16.62 7.91 -11.50
C GLN A 173 -16.69 7.51 -12.98
N SER A 174 -17.76 7.98 -13.63
CA SER A 174 -17.87 7.94 -15.09
C SER A 174 -16.60 8.53 -15.69
N LYS A 175 -16.01 7.85 -16.70
CA LYS A 175 -14.88 8.37 -17.46
C LYS A 175 -15.07 9.87 -17.71
N LEU A 176 -14.13 10.69 -17.24
CA LEU A 176 -14.00 12.05 -17.74
C LEU A 176 -13.69 11.90 -19.23
N LEU A 177 -14.71 12.15 -20.05
CA LEU A 177 -14.61 12.30 -21.50
C LEU A 177 -13.71 13.49 -21.85
#